data_AF-A0A088QHN6-F1
#
_entry.id   AF-A0A088QHN6-F1
#
_cell.length_a   1.000
_cell.length_b   1.000
_cell.length_c   1.000
_cell.angle_alpha   90.00
_cell.angle_beta   90.00
_cell.angle_gamma   90.00
#
_symmetry.space_group_name_H-M   'P 1'
#
loop_
_entity.id
_entity.type
_entity.pdbx_description
1 polymer ?
#
loop_
_entity_poly.entity_id
_entity_poly.type
_entity_poly.pdbx_seq_one_letter_code
_entity_poly.pdbx_strand_id
1 'polypeptide(L)'
;MARKGIVPIELELTSGTFYTLWAPSWREGGSEWQALLGRGDDIYLFSSAAKLLAFLQSDAPHDFTQHPSWRNFNQQLPGAAIAAPRHRYDLIGLPEILAGRADYDHVSRADRILAITRSIGAIADLNPINQMFASHSVLAATQNGADHFQGGGAAQWSAIGSVILTNWDNCIDAIDAIGANTPNIDEESETTAAVALKEAEAAERERREAAEKKREEEKKAAEETAGDPYDQTVWANAGIDPIKISIAGRTLYTLRCYMGRRPLFLGSAGEIHTFSQPRTMVRWLLENKHHDMSALTTWDEIITAANAGELEAVVHEDNEYSFTGLAEDIEKGPNAVDTAQLARAYELLADAADWAGDDAVNEVLAGNQQLQWLLNFLLDTGELSEPVPPYDDEAKGWRQLEKDLAARFTTKI
;
A
#
# COMPACT_ATOMS: atom_id res chain seq x y z
N MET A 1 26.12 -10.45 -3.04
CA MET A 1 25.26 -11.33 -2.22
C MET A 1 25.64 -11.13 -0.77
N ALA A 2 24.70 -10.78 0.11
CA ALA A 2 24.99 -10.55 1.52
C ALA A 2 25.62 -11.80 2.14
N ARG A 3 26.79 -11.67 2.77
CA ARG A 3 27.34 -12.69 3.68
C ARG A 3 26.29 -12.92 4.76
N LYS A 4 25.54 -14.02 4.69
CA LYS A 4 24.51 -14.33 5.68
C LYS A 4 25.24 -14.82 6.94
N GLY A 5 25.19 -14.04 8.00
CA GLY A 5 25.78 -14.39 9.30
C GLY A 5 24.99 -15.48 10.02
N ILE A 6 25.30 -15.66 11.30
CA ILE A 6 24.54 -16.51 12.22
C ILE A 6 23.19 -15.82 12.49
N VAL A 7 22.10 -16.56 12.42
CA VAL A 7 20.76 -16.06 12.72
C VAL A 7 20.06 -16.98 13.73
N PRO A 8 19.31 -16.44 14.70
CA PRO A 8 18.39 -17.25 15.50
C PRO A 8 17.21 -17.67 14.63
N ILE A 9 16.79 -18.92 14.80
CA ILE A 9 15.61 -19.47 14.12
C ILE A 9 14.65 -20.09 15.13
N GLU A 10 13.37 -20.04 14.79
CA GLU A 10 12.26 -20.66 15.51
C GLU A 10 11.64 -21.72 14.60
N LEU A 11 11.45 -22.92 15.13
CA LEU A 11 10.90 -24.08 14.42
C LEU A 11 9.66 -24.56 15.16
N GLU A 12 8.50 -24.53 14.50
CA GLU A 12 7.30 -25.21 15.02
C GLU A 12 7.33 -26.67 14.58
N LEU A 13 7.42 -27.57 15.57
CA LEU A 13 7.48 -29.02 15.40
C LEU A 13 6.32 -29.70 16.14
N THR A 14 6.18 -31.02 16.01
CA THR A 14 5.05 -31.77 16.57
C THR A 14 4.97 -31.67 18.10
N SER A 15 6.14 -31.60 18.76
CA SER A 15 6.25 -31.51 20.22
C SER A 15 6.24 -30.08 20.77
N GLY A 16 6.17 -29.07 19.90
CA GLY A 16 6.08 -27.65 20.23
C GLY A 16 7.11 -26.81 19.48
N THR A 17 7.32 -25.59 19.98
CA THR A 17 8.25 -24.62 19.38
C THR A 17 9.68 -24.80 19.91
N PHE A 18 10.65 -24.84 19.00
CA PHE A 18 12.07 -24.96 19.32
C PHE A 18 12.91 -23.82 18.74
N TYR A 19 14.01 -23.52 19.42
CA TYR A 19 14.88 -22.39 19.11
C TYR A 19 16.32 -22.87 18.97
N THR A 20 17.01 -22.39 17.94
CA THR A 20 18.43 -22.69 17.69
C THR A 20 19.09 -21.57 16.87
N LEU A 21 20.40 -21.70 16.59
CA LEU A 21 21.10 -20.82 15.67
C LEU A 21 21.36 -21.53 14.35
N TRP A 22 21.29 -20.78 13.25
CA TRP A 22 21.57 -21.27 11.90
C TRP A 22 22.53 -20.33 11.18
N ALA A 23 23.55 -20.90 10.54
CA ALA A 23 24.35 -20.23 9.54
C ALA A 23 24.01 -20.82 8.16
N PRO A 24 23.24 -20.09 7.33
CA PRO A 24 22.75 -20.61 6.05
C PRO A 24 23.86 -20.83 5.02
N SER A 25 24.84 -19.93 4.97
CA SER A 25 26.09 -20.21 4.27
C SER A 25 27.24 -19.28 4.68
N TRP A 26 28.46 -19.82 4.79
CA TRP A 26 29.70 -19.04 4.79
C TRP A 26 30.79 -19.74 3.97
N ARG A 27 31.83 -18.99 3.58
CA ARG A 27 32.96 -19.52 2.83
C ARG A 27 34.21 -19.56 3.68
N GLU A 28 34.86 -20.71 3.69
CA GLU A 28 36.10 -20.94 4.41
C GLU A 28 36.94 -22.00 3.69
N GLY A 29 38.23 -21.71 3.47
CA GLY A 29 39.14 -22.63 2.78
C GLY A 29 38.77 -22.95 1.32
N GLY A 30 37.95 -22.12 0.66
CA GLY A 30 37.46 -22.37 -0.70
C GLY A 30 36.18 -23.21 -0.78
N SER A 31 35.70 -23.73 0.36
CA SER A 31 34.43 -24.47 0.48
C SER A 31 33.31 -23.56 1.01
N GLU A 32 32.07 -23.91 0.68
CA GLU A 32 30.87 -23.31 1.26
C GLU A 32 30.30 -24.25 2.34
N TRP A 33 30.00 -23.68 3.50
CA TRP A 33 29.59 -24.40 4.70
C TRP A 33 28.26 -23.88 5.21
N GLN A 34 27.52 -24.73 5.91
CA GLN A 34 26.31 -24.40 6.66
C GLN A 34 26.33 -25.13 8.00
N ALA A 35 25.67 -24.59 9.02
CA ALA A 35 25.67 -25.18 10.36
C ALA A 35 24.42 -24.80 11.18
N LEU A 36 24.06 -25.68 12.10
CA LEU A 36 23.12 -25.43 13.20
C LEU A 36 23.89 -25.37 14.53
N LEU A 37 23.25 -24.85 15.58
CA LEU A 37 23.90 -24.80 16.89
C LEU A 37 24.06 -26.22 17.41
N GLY A 38 25.26 -26.54 17.86
CA GLY A 38 25.61 -27.90 18.21
C GLY A 38 27.05 -28.03 18.64
N ARG A 39 27.44 -29.28 18.91
CA ARG A 39 28.83 -29.65 19.19
C ARG A 39 29.11 -31.03 18.60
N GLY A 40 30.01 -31.10 17.64
CA GLY A 40 30.29 -32.35 16.92
C GLY A 40 29.06 -32.78 16.13
N ASP A 41 28.57 -33.99 16.39
CA ASP A 41 27.38 -34.54 15.71
C ASP A 41 26.06 -34.15 16.41
N ASP A 42 26.13 -33.53 17.60
CA ASP A 42 24.96 -33.14 18.37
C ASP A 42 24.43 -31.78 17.91
N ILE A 43 23.13 -31.72 17.60
CA ILE A 43 22.41 -30.48 17.32
C ILE A 43 21.55 -30.11 18.52
N TYR A 44 21.57 -28.83 18.89
CA TYR A 44 20.87 -28.30 20.05
C TYR A 44 19.59 -27.57 19.62
N LEU A 45 18.46 -28.03 20.17
CA LEU A 45 17.12 -27.46 19.97
C LEU A 45 16.53 -27.13 21.34
N PHE A 46 16.48 -25.85 21.67
CA PHE A 46 15.98 -25.38 22.97
C PHE A 46 14.47 -25.16 22.93
N SER A 47 13.76 -25.57 23.99
CA SER A 47 12.30 -25.42 24.09
C SER A 47 11.83 -23.97 24.34
N SER A 48 12.75 -23.02 24.48
CA SER A 48 12.45 -21.60 24.64
C SER A 48 13.63 -20.74 24.16
N ALA A 49 13.35 -19.53 23.67
CA ALA A 49 14.39 -18.56 23.34
C ALA A 49 15.24 -18.19 24.56
N ALA A 50 14.65 -18.24 25.77
CA ALA A 50 15.34 -17.99 27.03
C ALA A 50 16.40 -19.06 27.31
N LYS A 51 16.09 -20.34 27.12
CA LYS A 51 17.08 -21.43 27.25
C LYS A 51 18.19 -21.31 26.21
N LEU A 52 17.86 -20.94 24.97
CA LEU A 52 18.87 -20.65 23.96
C LEU A 52 19.79 -19.52 24.42
N LEU A 53 19.25 -18.37 24.86
CA LEU A 53 20.07 -17.26 25.33
C LEU A 53 20.94 -17.65 26.55
N ALA A 54 20.35 -18.32 27.54
CA ALA A 54 21.07 -18.80 28.72
C ALA A 54 22.23 -19.72 28.34
N PHE A 55 22.02 -20.63 27.39
CA PHE A 55 23.09 -21.47 26.85
C PHE A 55 24.21 -20.63 26.22
N LEU A 56 23.87 -19.67 25.36
CA LEU A 56 24.85 -18.82 24.68
C LEU A 56 25.65 -17.94 25.67
N GLN A 57 25.08 -17.65 26.85
CA GLN A 57 25.73 -16.89 27.93
C GLN A 57 26.54 -17.77 28.91
N SER A 58 26.42 -19.10 28.83
CA SER A 58 27.00 -20.04 29.80
C SER A 58 28.48 -20.38 29.55
N ASP A 59 29.09 -19.84 28.50
CA ASP A 59 30.43 -20.20 27.99
C ASP A 59 30.60 -21.69 27.64
N ALA A 60 29.51 -22.47 27.59
CA ALA A 60 29.55 -23.86 27.19
C ALA A 60 30.10 -24.00 25.75
N PRO A 61 30.98 -24.98 25.49
CA PRO A 61 31.58 -25.14 24.17
C PRO A 61 30.53 -25.57 23.13
N HIS A 62 30.56 -24.92 21.97
CA HIS A 62 29.74 -25.25 20.80
C HIS A 62 30.49 -24.83 19.52
N ASP A 63 30.08 -25.39 18.37
CA ASP A 63 30.84 -25.27 17.13
C ASP A 63 30.82 -23.85 16.53
N PHE A 64 29.75 -23.09 16.79
CA PHE A 64 29.70 -21.68 16.39
C PHE A 64 30.83 -20.83 16.97
N THR A 65 31.50 -21.22 18.06
CA THR A 65 32.66 -20.47 18.59
C THR A 65 33.79 -20.29 17.56
N GLN A 66 33.88 -21.19 16.58
CA GLN A 66 34.85 -21.14 15.48
C GLN A 66 34.35 -20.35 14.26
N HIS A 67 33.06 -20.00 14.22
CA HIS A 67 32.47 -19.32 13.06
C HIS A 67 32.98 -17.86 12.96
N PRO A 68 33.36 -17.35 11.76
CA PRO A 68 33.95 -16.01 11.61
C PRO A 68 33.09 -14.85 12.14
N SER A 69 31.77 -14.99 12.05
CA SER A 69 30.81 -13.97 12.53
C SER A 69 30.42 -14.13 14.00
N TRP A 70 30.89 -15.16 14.70
CA TRP A 70 30.46 -15.46 16.07
C TRP A 70 30.74 -14.32 17.04
N ARG A 71 31.95 -13.75 17.01
CA ARG A 71 32.32 -12.65 17.90
C ARG A 71 31.35 -11.46 17.78
N ASN A 72 30.94 -11.13 16.56
CA ASN A 72 29.99 -10.06 16.31
C ASN A 72 28.58 -10.43 16.80
N PHE A 73 28.13 -11.64 16.48
CA PHE A 73 26.84 -12.16 16.96
C PHE A 73 26.74 -12.13 18.48
N ASN A 74 27.76 -12.64 19.18
CA ASN A 74 27.80 -12.72 20.63
C ASN A 74 27.77 -11.34 21.31
N GLN A 75 28.41 -10.33 20.70
CA GLN A 75 28.40 -8.94 21.20
C GLN A 75 27.02 -8.27 21.13
N GLN A 76 26.10 -8.83 20.35
CA GLN A 76 24.75 -8.30 20.16
C GLN A 76 23.69 -9.02 21.03
N LEU A 77 24.09 -9.98 21.87
CA LEU A 77 23.19 -10.56 22.85
C LEU A 77 22.80 -9.51 23.90
N PRO A 78 21.58 -9.60 24.48
CA PRO A 78 20.56 -10.62 24.22
C PRO A 78 19.77 -10.46 22.91
N GLY A 79 19.81 -9.28 22.27
CA GLY A 79 18.98 -8.95 21.11
C GLY A 79 19.18 -9.89 19.90
N ALA A 80 20.41 -10.34 19.66
CA ALA A 80 20.73 -11.27 18.58
C ALA A 80 20.14 -12.69 18.73
N ALA A 81 19.62 -13.06 19.91
CA ALA A 81 18.95 -14.33 20.12
C ALA A 81 17.45 -14.31 19.73
N ILE A 82 16.90 -13.14 19.38
CA ILE A 82 15.49 -12.98 19.03
C ILE A 82 15.27 -13.34 17.56
N ALA A 83 14.46 -14.37 17.30
CA ALA A 83 14.07 -14.77 15.95
C ALA A 83 13.20 -13.69 15.28
N ALA A 84 13.74 -13.07 14.22
CA ALA A 84 12.98 -12.17 13.37
C ALA A 84 11.83 -12.93 12.65
N PRO A 85 10.71 -12.28 12.29
CA PRO A 85 9.55 -12.96 11.69
C PRO A 85 9.86 -13.83 10.46
N ARG A 86 10.84 -13.43 9.64
CA ARG A 86 11.29 -14.20 8.46
C ARG A 86 12.08 -15.48 8.79
N HIS A 87 12.46 -15.67 10.04
CA HIS A 87 13.25 -16.79 10.56
C HIS A 87 12.42 -17.66 11.53
N ARG A 88 11.10 -17.51 11.48
CA ARG A 88 10.14 -18.39 12.14
C ARG A 88 9.55 -19.30 11.08
N TYR A 89 9.74 -20.60 11.27
CA TYR A 89 9.37 -21.60 10.30
C TYR A 89 8.37 -22.55 10.94
N ASP A 90 7.14 -22.51 10.45
CA ASP A 90 6.10 -23.45 10.83
C ASP A 90 6.20 -24.69 9.94
N LEU A 91 6.95 -25.69 10.41
CA LEU A 91 7.24 -26.89 9.60
C LEU A 91 6.01 -27.78 9.50
N ILE A 92 5.26 -27.92 10.60
CA ILE A 92 4.03 -28.73 10.64
C ILE A 92 2.86 -28.07 9.89
N GLY A 93 2.86 -26.74 9.75
CA GLY A 93 1.86 -25.99 8.98
C GLY A 93 2.10 -25.96 7.47
N LEU A 94 3.21 -26.52 6.96
CA LEU A 94 3.48 -26.53 5.51
C LEU A 94 2.35 -27.16 4.67
N PRO A 95 1.72 -28.30 5.06
CA PRO A 95 0.60 -28.86 4.32
C PRO A 95 -0.59 -27.89 4.19
N GLU A 96 -0.89 -27.12 5.24
CA GLU A 96 -1.95 -26.10 5.20
C GLU A 96 -1.61 -24.98 4.21
N ILE A 97 -0.36 -24.50 4.24
CA ILE A 97 0.13 -23.48 3.31
C ILE A 97 -0.04 -23.95 1.85
N LEU A 98 0.26 -25.21 1.57
CA LEU A 98 0.17 -25.80 0.22
C LEU A 98 -1.28 -26.12 -0.21
N ALA A 99 -2.19 -26.29 0.73
CA ALA A 99 -3.62 -26.40 0.45
C ALA A 99 -4.22 -25.04 0.04
N GLY A 100 -3.58 -23.94 0.43
CA GLY A 100 -3.91 -22.58 0.01
C GLY A 100 -3.63 -22.27 -1.45
N ARG A 101 -4.06 -21.08 -1.89
CA ARG A 101 -3.76 -20.56 -3.23
C ARG A 101 -2.27 -20.23 -3.32
N ALA A 102 -1.66 -20.45 -4.48
CA ALA A 102 -0.30 -20.01 -4.77
C ALA A 102 -0.20 -18.48 -4.95
N ASP A 103 -0.44 -17.72 -3.89
CA ASP A 103 -0.16 -16.29 -3.81
C ASP A 103 1.24 -16.02 -3.23
N TYR A 104 1.60 -14.74 -3.12
CA TYR A 104 2.91 -14.33 -2.65
C TYR A 104 3.22 -14.83 -1.23
N ASP A 105 2.26 -14.81 -0.31
CA ASP A 105 2.50 -15.23 1.08
C ASP A 105 2.73 -16.74 1.14
N HIS A 106 1.82 -17.52 0.55
CA HIS A 106 1.90 -18.97 0.59
C HIS A 106 3.18 -19.49 -0.07
N VAL A 107 3.52 -18.99 -1.27
CA VAL A 107 4.71 -19.44 -2.01
C VAL A 107 5.99 -19.05 -1.30
N SER A 108 6.07 -17.82 -0.77
CA SER A 108 7.24 -17.34 -0.02
C SER A 108 7.45 -18.11 1.30
N ARG A 109 6.37 -18.43 2.01
CA ARG A 109 6.45 -19.26 3.22
C ARG A 109 6.87 -20.69 2.90
N ALA A 110 6.26 -21.31 1.89
CA ALA A 110 6.60 -22.65 1.45
C ALA A 110 8.08 -22.76 1.02
N ASP A 111 8.58 -21.83 0.20
CA ASP A 111 10.00 -21.79 -0.20
C ASP A 111 10.93 -21.75 1.01
N ARG A 112 10.65 -20.86 1.97
CA ARG A 112 11.46 -20.71 3.18
C ARG A 112 11.47 -21.98 4.04
N ILE A 113 10.31 -22.62 4.23
CA ILE A 113 10.19 -23.87 4.99
C ILE A 113 10.98 -24.98 4.27
N LEU A 114 10.79 -25.14 2.97
CA LEU A 114 11.52 -26.14 2.19
C LEU A 114 13.03 -25.90 2.23
N ALA A 115 13.47 -24.64 2.15
CA ALA A 115 14.89 -24.27 2.22
C ALA A 115 15.52 -24.60 3.58
N ILE A 116 14.85 -24.27 4.70
CA ILE A 116 15.38 -24.61 6.02
C ILE A 116 15.35 -26.11 6.26
N THR A 117 14.27 -26.82 5.89
CA THR A 117 14.18 -28.28 6.02
C THR A 117 15.30 -28.97 5.23
N ARG A 118 15.57 -28.54 3.99
CA ARG A 118 16.70 -29.05 3.20
C ARG A 118 18.05 -28.80 3.89
N SER A 119 18.22 -27.64 4.52
CA SER A 119 19.44 -27.30 5.24
C SER A 119 19.61 -28.18 6.48
N ILE A 120 18.55 -28.38 7.27
CA ILE A 120 18.55 -29.29 8.42
C ILE A 120 18.90 -30.71 7.98
N GLY A 121 18.26 -31.21 6.92
CA GLY A 121 18.53 -32.57 6.40
C GLY A 121 19.97 -32.76 5.92
N ALA A 122 20.57 -31.73 5.32
CA ALA A 122 21.96 -31.78 4.89
C ALA A 122 22.96 -31.68 6.07
N ILE A 123 22.66 -30.86 7.08
CA ILE A 123 23.53 -30.66 8.25
C ILE A 123 23.50 -31.88 9.18
N ALA A 124 22.30 -32.41 9.43
CA ALA A 124 22.06 -33.51 10.36
C ALA A 124 22.07 -34.90 9.68
N ASP A 125 22.39 -34.96 8.38
CA ASP A 125 22.33 -36.16 7.54
C ASP A 125 21.00 -36.95 7.65
N LEU A 126 19.87 -36.24 7.62
CA LEU A 126 18.56 -36.88 7.72
C LEU A 126 18.14 -37.50 6.38
N ASN A 127 18.27 -38.83 6.31
CA ASN A 127 17.96 -39.60 5.11
C ASN A 127 16.54 -39.36 4.53
N PRO A 128 15.44 -39.31 5.32
CA PRO A 128 14.11 -39.04 4.76
C PRO A 128 14.03 -37.71 3.99
N ILE A 129 14.66 -36.66 4.53
CA ILE A 129 14.69 -35.33 3.91
C ILE A 129 15.57 -35.36 2.66
N ASN A 130 16.77 -35.91 2.78
CA ASN A 130 17.74 -35.94 1.68
C ASN A 130 17.19 -36.73 0.48
N GLN A 131 16.50 -37.85 0.72
CA GLN A 131 15.86 -38.64 -0.33
C GLN A 131 14.68 -37.92 -0.99
N MET A 132 13.82 -37.25 -0.22
CA MET A 132 12.70 -36.49 -0.76
C MET A 132 13.18 -35.39 -1.71
N PHE A 133 14.14 -34.55 -1.26
CA PHE A 133 14.66 -33.48 -2.11
C PHE A 133 15.44 -33.99 -3.32
N ALA A 134 16.16 -35.11 -3.21
CA ALA A 134 16.87 -35.72 -4.33
C ALA A 134 15.91 -36.29 -5.39
N SER A 135 14.76 -36.83 -4.97
CA SER A 135 13.81 -37.52 -5.85
C SER A 135 12.77 -36.59 -6.48
N HIS A 136 12.57 -35.38 -5.91
CA HIS A 136 11.49 -34.48 -6.30
C HIS A 136 12.00 -33.07 -6.64
N SER A 137 12.55 -32.90 -7.84
CA SER A 137 13.04 -31.61 -8.34
C SER A 137 11.96 -30.52 -8.42
N VAL A 138 10.68 -30.90 -8.48
CA VAL A 138 9.53 -29.98 -8.49
C VAL A 138 9.50 -29.05 -7.27
N LEU A 139 10.05 -29.49 -6.12
CA LEU A 139 10.11 -28.68 -4.89
C LEU A 139 10.90 -27.38 -5.08
N ALA A 140 11.91 -27.39 -5.96
CA ALA A 140 12.73 -26.21 -6.26
C ALA A 140 11.97 -25.10 -6.98
N ALA A 141 10.79 -25.38 -7.56
CA ALA A 141 10.01 -24.39 -8.29
C ALA A 141 9.47 -23.26 -7.39
N THR A 142 9.38 -23.48 -6.08
CA THR A 142 8.98 -22.45 -5.10
C THR A 142 9.92 -21.23 -5.11
N GLN A 143 11.19 -21.42 -5.48
CA GLN A 143 12.19 -20.35 -5.62
C GLN A 143 11.89 -19.36 -6.75
N ASN A 144 11.05 -19.73 -7.71
CA ASN A 144 10.69 -18.87 -8.84
C ASN A 144 9.62 -17.81 -8.48
N GLY A 145 9.07 -17.85 -7.27
CA GLY A 145 8.06 -16.91 -6.78
C GLY A 145 6.64 -17.23 -7.26
N ALA A 146 5.67 -16.45 -6.78
CA ALA A 146 4.25 -16.77 -6.95
C ALA A 146 3.73 -16.66 -8.39
N ASP A 147 4.35 -15.82 -9.22
CA ASP A 147 3.98 -15.67 -10.64
C ASP A 147 4.17 -16.97 -11.43
N HIS A 148 5.15 -17.77 -11.03
CA HIS A 148 5.43 -19.09 -11.61
C HIS A 148 4.24 -20.06 -11.52
N PHE A 149 3.36 -19.86 -10.53
CA PHE A 149 2.22 -20.74 -10.24
C PHE A 149 0.88 -20.20 -10.74
N GLN A 150 0.84 -19.05 -11.42
CA GLN A 150 -0.38 -18.54 -12.03
C GLN A 150 -0.73 -19.27 -13.34
N GLY A 151 -2.01 -19.29 -13.71
CA GLY A 151 -2.49 -19.90 -14.95
C GLY A 151 -2.08 -21.37 -15.07
N GLY A 152 -1.27 -21.70 -16.08
CA GLY A 152 -0.79 -23.07 -16.32
C GLY A 152 0.14 -23.63 -15.23
N GLY A 153 0.66 -22.79 -14.34
CA GLY A 153 1.54 -23.18 -13.22
C GLY A 153 0.82 -23.81 -12.02
N ALA A 154 -0.53 -23.73 -11.97
CA ALA A 154 -1.33 -24.24 -10.85
C ALA A 154 -1.14 -25.76 -10.63
N ALA A 155 -0.99 -26.53 -11.72
CA ALA A 155 -0.73 -27.97 -11.63
C ALA A 155 0.60 -28.29 -10.93
N GLN A 156 1.61 -27.43 -11.09
CA GLN A 156 2.90 -27.60 -10.43
C GLN A 156 2.83 -27.30 -8.93
N TRP A 157 2.00 -26.33 -8.52
CA TRP A 157 1.71 -26.08 -7.10
C TRP A 157 1.05 -27.31 -6.45
N SER A 158 0.03 -27.89 -7.09
CA SER A 158 -0.60 -29.12 -6.62
C SER A 158 0.35 -30.33 -6.60
N ALA A 159 1.29 -30.40 -7.55
CA ALA A 159 2.31 -31.44 -7.57
C ALA A 159 3.27 -31.32 -6.37
N ILE A 160 3.68 -30.11 -5.98
CA ILE A 160 4.45 -29.87 -4.75
C ILE A 160 3.64 -30.34 -3.54
N GLY A 161 2.38 -29.92 -3.43
CA GLY A 161 1.47 -30.36 -2.36
C GLY A 161 1.38 -31.89 -2.26
N SER A 162 1.32 -32.60 -3.39
CA SER A 162 1.26 -34.06 -3.42
C SER A 162 2.55 -34.73 -2.93
N VAL A 163 3.71 -34.16 -3.27
CA VAL A 163 5.02 -34.64 -2.77
C VAL A 163 5.09 -34.47 -1.25
N ILE A 164 4.68 -33.31 -0.74
CA ILE A 164 4.68 -33.01 0.69
C ILE A 164 3.71 -33.92 1.42
N LEU A 165 2.47 -34.07 0.94
CA LEU A 165 1.48 -34.99 1.52
C LEU A 165 2.01 -36.44 1.67
N THR A 166 2.88 -36.89 0.76
CA THR A 166 3.40 -38.26 0.77
C THR A 166 4.59 -38.46 1.70
N ASN A 167 5.45 -37.45 1.86
CA ASN A 167 6.78 -37.61 2.46
C ASN A 167 6.98 -36.82 3.76
N TRP A 168 6.14 -35.82 4.04
CA TRP A 168 6.44 -34.81 5.05
C TRP A 168 6.41 -35.37 6.47
N ASP A 169 5.50 -36.28 6.80
CA ASP A 169 5.44 -36.92 8.13
C ASP A 169 6.79 -37.55 8.51
N ASN A 170 7.39 -38.34 7.60
CA ASN A 170 8.71 -38.94 7.83
C ASN A 170 9.83 -37.90 7.96
N CYS A 171 9.69 -36.75 7.30
CA CYS A 171 10.66 -35.65 7.41
C CYS A 171 10.53 -34.95 8.77
N ILE A 172 9.30 -34.72 9.24
CA ILE A 172 9.02 -34.13 10.55
C ILE A 172 9.46 -35.08 11.67
N ASP A 173 9.13 -36.37 11.60
CA ASP A 173 9.58 -37.38 12.56
C ASP A 173 11.12 -37.41 12.68
N ALA A 174 11.83 -37.28 11.56
CA ALA A 174 13.28 -37.22 11.55
C ALA A 174 13.84 -35.94 12.21
N ILE A 175 13.15 -34.81 12.09
CA ILE A 175 13.53 -33.55 12.75
C ILE A 175 13.16 -33.58 14.24
N ASP A 176 11.99 -34.12 14.61
CA ASP A 176 11.57 -34.30 16.00
C ASP A 176 12.52 -35.21 16.79
N ALA A 177 13.23 -36.12 16.11
CA ALA A 177 14.25 -36.97 16.71
C ALA A 177 15.59 -36.24 16.97
N ILE A 178 15.78 -35.03 16.44
CA ILE A 178 16.96 -34.19 16.73
C ILE A 178 16.84 -33.61 18.15
N GLY A 179 17.97 -33.28 18.78
CA GLY A 179 17.98 -32.47 20.00
C GLY A 179 17.96 -33.27 21.30
N ALA A 180 18.02 -34.60 21.22
CA ALA A 180 18.09 -35.46 22.41
C ALA A 180 19.29 -35.12 23.33
N ASN A 181 20.38 -34.60 22.76
CA ASN A 181 21.58 -34.19 23.49
C ASN A 181 21.65 -32.68 23.76
N THR A 182 20.53 -31.96 23.65
CA THR A 182 20.46 -30.53 23.99
C THR A 182 20.81 -30.33 25.48
N PRO A 183 21.79 -29.46 25.82
CA PRO A 183 22.17 -29.20 27.19
C PRO A 183 20.98 -28.72 28.02
N ASN A 184 20.83 -29.30 29.22
CA ASN A 184 19.81 -28.84 30.16
C ASN A 184 20.22 -27.48 30.75
N ILE A 185 19.27 -26.55 30.78
CA ILE A 185 19.43 -25.21 31.35
C ILE A 185 18.68 -25.18 32.67
N ASP A 186 19.32 -24.69 33.73
CA ASP A 186 18.68 -24.53 35.03
C ASP A 186 17.64 -23.41 35.01
N GLU A 187 16.64 -23.52 35.87
CA GLU A 187 15.49 -22.62 35.91
C GLU A 187 15.87 -21.17 36.24
N GLU A 188 16.94 -20.96 37.02
CA GLU A 188 17.44 -19.62 37.38
C GLU A 188 18.07 -18.92 36.17
N SER A 189 18.92 -19.63 35.42
CA SER A 189 19.51 -19.15 34.18
C SER A 189 18.45 -18.86 33.12
N GLU A 190 17.46 -19.75 32.95
CA GLU A 190 16.34 -19.52 32.02
C GLU A 190 15.54 -18.29 32.41
N THR A 191 15.21 -18.11 33.70
CA THR A 191 14.45 -16.97 34.18
C THR A 191 15.20 -15.66 33.95
N THR A 192 16.51 -15.64 34.23
CA THR A 192 17.38 -14.47 34.00
C THR A 192 17.43 -14.11 32.51
N ALA A 193 17.62 -15.10 31.64
CA ALA A 193 17.62 -14.90 30.20
C ALA A 193 16.26 -14.43 29.66
N ALA A 194 15.15 -14.95 30.20
CA ALA A 194 13.80 -14.52 29.81
C ALA A 194 13.55 -13.03 30.11
N VAL A 195 14.05 -12.52 31.25
CA VAL A 195 13.98 -11.09 31.58
C VAL A 195 14.82 -10.28 30.59
N ALA A 196 16.07 -10.69 30.34
CA ALA A 196 16.96 -10.01 29.41
C ALA A 196 16.40 -9.94 27.97
N LEU A 197 15.75 -11.01 27.48
CA LEU A 197 15.07 -11.01 26.19
C LEU A 197 13.93 -10.00 26.13
N LYS A 198 13.07 -9.96 27.16
CA LYS A 198 11.95 -9.02 27.21
C LYS A 198 12.42 -7.57 27.20
N GLU A 199 13.48 -7.25 27.95
CA GLU A 199 14.09 -5.91 27.94
C GLU A 199 14.66 -5.56 26.56
N ALA A 200 15.31 -6.53 25.89
CA ALA A 200 15.87 -6.35 24.56
C ALA A 200 14.81 -6.14 23.48
N GLU A 201 13.71 -6.91 23.54
CA GLU A 201 12.55 -6.74 22.66
C GLU A 201 11.89 -5.37 22.85
N ALA A 202 11.76 -4.91 24.10
CA ALA A 202 11.23 -3.58 24.41
C ALA A 202 12.13 -2.48 23.84
N ALA A 203 13.44 -2.55 24.08
CA ALA A 203 14.40 -1.58 23.56
C ALA A 203 14.44 -1.55 22.02
N GLU A 204 14.30 -2.71 21.36
CA GLU A 204 14.22 -2.78 19.89
C GLU A 204 12.93 -2.19 19.35
N ARG A 205 11.79 -2.42 20.02
CA ARG A 205 10.50 -1.81 19.67
C ARG A 205 10.58 -0.29 19.77
N GLU A 206 11.09 0.25 20.87
CA GLU A 206 11.28 1.69 21.06
C GLU A 206 12.19 2.31 19.98
N ARG A 207 13.28 1.62 19.60
CA ARG A 207 14.15 2.07 18.50
C ARG A 207 13.41 2.13 17.16
N ARG A 208 12.56 1.14 16.86
CA ARG A 208 11.77 1.11 15.62
C ARG A 208 10.73 2.21 15.58
N GLU A 209 10.00 2.41 16.67
CA GLU A 209 9.00 3.49 16.80
C GLU A 209 9.66 4.87 16.65
N ALA A 210 10.83 5.08 17.26
CA ALA A 210 11.59 6.32 17.10
C ALA A 210 12.08 6.53 15.65
N ALA A 211 12.54 5.47 14.98
CA ALA A 211 12.98 5.53 13.59
C ALA A 211 11.82 5.79 12.62
N GLU A 212 10.65 5.21 12.87
CA GLU A 212 9.42 5.44 12.10
C GLU A 212 8.95 6.88 12.27
N LYS A 213 8.85 7.36 13.52
CA LYS A 213 8.50 8.76 13.80
C LYS A 213 9.45 9.74 13.12
N LYS A 214 10.76 9.46 13.14
CA LYS A 214 11.75 10.28 12.44
C LYS A 214 11.52 10.29 10.93
N ARG A 215 11.19 9.14 10.32
CA ARG A 215 10.86 9.06 8.88
C ARG A 215 9.59 9.81 8.53
N GLU A 216 8.58 9.76 9.38
CA GLU A 216 7.35 10.54 9.21
C GLU A 216 7.61 12.04 9.32
N GLU A 217 8.42 12.48 10.28
CA GLU A 217 8.85 13.88 10.42
C GLU A 217 9.65 14.34 9.20
N GLU A 218 10.59 13.52 8.71
CA GLU A 218 11.36 13.79 7.49
C GLU A 218 10.45 13.87 6.25
N LYS A 219 9.45 12.99 6.14
CA LYS A 219 8.47 13.01 5.04
C LYS A 219 7.60 14.26 5.08
N LYS A 220 7.05 14.63 6.24
CA LYS A 220 6.24 15.84 6.41
C LYS A 220 7.04 17.10 6.10
N ALA A 221 8.29 17.18 6.57
CA ALA A 221 9.17 18.30 6.27
C ALA A 221 9.48 18.40 4.75
N ALA A 222 9.61 17.27 4.06
CA ALA A 222 9.79 17.23 2.62
C ALA A 222 8.52 17.67 1.86
N GLU A 223 7.34 17.26 2.32
CA GLU A 223 6.04 17.69 1.77
C GLU A 223 5.82 19.20 1.98
N GLU A 224 6.12 19.72 3.17
CA GLU A 224 5.99 21.15 3.49
C GLU A 224 6.96 22.05 2.70
N THR A 225 8.12 21.53 2.29
CA THR A 225 9.13 22.32 1.54
C THR A 225 9.02 22.22 0.02
N ALA A 226 8.24 21.27 -0.51
CA ALA A 226 8.15 21.03 -1.95
C ALA A 226 7.24 22.03 -2.71
N GLY A 227 6.42 22.82 -2.01
CA GLY A 227 5.35 23.62 -2.63
C GLY A 227 4.28 22.74 -3.27
N ASP A 228 3.18 23.32 -3.77
CA ASP A 228 2.21 22.54 -4.53
C ASP A 228 2.84 22.14 -5.87
N PRO A 229 2.93 20.84 -6.23
CA PRO A 229 3.41 20.43 -7.55
C PRO A 229 2.65 21.09 -8.71
N TYR A 230 1.38 21.46 -8.50
CA TYR A 230 0.57 22.18 -9.47
C TYR A 230 1.12 23.57 -9.77
N ASP A 231 1.73 24.26 -8.80
CA ASP A 231 2.32 25.61 -8.98
C ASP A 231 3.45 25.62 -10.01
N GLN A 232 4.06 24.46 -10.28
CA GLN A 232 5.13 24.30 -11.26
C GLN A 232 4.62 23.98 -12.68
N THR A 233 3.30 23.77 -12.83
CA THR A 233 2.70 23.38 -14.11
C THR A 233 2.54 24.56 -15.07
N VAL A 234 2.44 24.25 -16.37
CA VAL A 234 2.09 25.24 -17.40
C VAL A 234 0.72 25.87 -17.13
N TRP A 235 -0.21 25.12 -16.54
CA TRP A 235 -1.55 25.59 -16.19
C TRP A 235 -1.53 26.68 -15.12
N ALA A 236 -0.81 26.44 -14.02
CA ALA A 236 -0.64 27.43 -12.96
C ALA A 236 0.07 28.70 -13.47
N ASN A 237 1.13 28.55 -14.27
CA ASN A 237 1.83 29.68 -14.87
C ASN A 237 0.93 30.49 -15.83
N ALA A 238 0.09 29.80 -16.62
CA ALA A 238 -0.83 30.45 -17.56
C ALA A 238 -2.05 31.08 -16.87
N GLY A 239 -2.33 30.73 -15.61
CA GLY A 239 -3.53 31.13 -14.89
C GLY A 239 -4.81 30.57 -15.49
N ILE A 240 -4.73 29.37 -16.10
CA ILE A 240 -5.85 28.68 -16.74
C ILE A 240 -5.90 27.27 -16.20
N ASP A 241 -7.03 26.90 -15.61
CA ASP A 241 -7.17 25.66 -14.87
C ASP A 241 -7.95 24.61 -15.67
N PRO A 242 -7.39 23.41 -15.86
CA PRO A 242 -8.18 22.23 -16.13
C PRO A 242 -9.11 21.93 -14.96
N ILE A 243 -10.40 21.76 -15.25
CA ILE A 243 -11.39 21.39 -14.24
C ILE A 243 -12.01 20.03 -14.58
N LYS A 244 -12.43 19.31 -13.53
CA LYS A 244 -13.13 18.02 -13.62
C LYS A 244 -14.53 18.16 -13.05
N ILE A 245 -15.52 17.74 -13.81
CA ILE A 245 -16.94 17.84 -13.47
C ILE A 245 -17.56 16.45 -13.47
N SER A 246 -18.06 16.00 -12.33
CA SER A 246 -18.83 14.76 -12.19
C SER A 246 -20.32 15.09 -12.04
N ILE A 247 -21.10 14.88 -13.11
CA ILE A 247 -22.52 15.27 -13.19
C ILE A 247 -23.30 14.30 -14.08
N ALA A 248 -24.55 14.01 -13.71
CA ALA A 248 -25.43 13.09 -14.44
C ALA A 248 -24.78 11.73 -14.79
N GLY A 249 -23.96 11.19 -13.87
CA GLY A 249 -23.25 9.92 -14.05
C GLY A 249 -22.08 9.97 -15.04
N ARG A 250 -21.64 11.16 -15.45
CA ARG A 250 -20.54 11.38 -16.39
C ARG A 250 -19.41 12.13 -15.69
N THR A 251 -18.17 11.81 -16.05
CA THR A 251 -17.00 12.62 -15.71
C THR A 251 -16.54 13.37 -16.96
N LEU A 252 -16.50 14.70 -16.85
CA LEU A 252 -16.18 15.63 -17.92
C LEU A 252 -14.97 16.48 -17.53
N TYR A 253 -14.19 16.86 -18.53
CA TYR A 253 -13.05 17.75 -18.40
C TYR A 253 -13.26 18.97 -19.30
N THR A 254 -12.84 20.14 -18.82
CA THR A 254 -12.81 21.40 -19.58
C THR A 254 -11.77 22.34 -18.97
N LEU A 255 -11.67 23.58 -19.46
CA LEU A 255 -10.83 24.61 -18.85
C LEU A 255 -11.70 25.76 -18.32
N ARG A 256 -11.24 26.36 -17.23
CA ARG A 256 -11.79 27.59 -16.64
C ARG A 256 -10.65 28.52 -16.24
N CYS A 257 -10.86 29.82 -16.33
CA CYS A 257 -10.02 30.81 -15.66
C CYS A 257 -10.86 32.02 -15.22
N TYR A 258 -10.23 32.97 -14.53
CA TYR A 258 -10.86 34.25 -14.21
C TYR A 258 -10.10 35.42 -14.84
N MET A 259 -10.82 36.28 -15.55
CA MET A 259 -10.31 37.56 -16.03
C MET A 259 -10.80 38.66 -15.08
N GLY A 260 -9.96 38.98 -14.08
CA GLY A 260 -10.36 39.80 -12.95
C GLY A 260 -11.28 39.00 -12.02
N ARG A 261 -12.57 39.35 -11.98
CA ARG A 261 -13.58 38.60 -11.20
C ARG A 261 -14.60 37.88 -12.09
N ARG A 262 -14.39 37.87 -13.41
CA ARG A 262 -15.32 37.25 -14.36
C ARG A 262 -14.80 35.88 -14.81
N PRO A 263 -15.61 34.82 -14.71
CA PRO A 263 -15.25 33.49 -15.15
C PRO A 263 -15.17 33.45 -16.68
N LEU A 264 -14.29 32.59 -17.18
CA LEU A 264 -14.15 32.29 -18.59
C LEU A 264 -13.98 30.78 -18.76
N PHE A 265 -14.76 30.19 -19.65
CA PHE A 265 -14.68 28.75 -19.96
C PHE A 265 -14.12 28.49 -21.34
N LEU A 266 -13.58 27.27 -21.52
CA LEU A 266 -13.32 26.73 -22.85
C LEU A 266 -14.64 26.48 -23.56
N GLY A 267 -15.04 27.43 -24.40
CA GLY A 267 -16.32 27.42 -25.06
C GLY A 267 -16.54 28.66 -25.91
N SER A 268 -17.75 28.84 -26.39
CA SER A 268 -18.16 30.06 -27.09
C SER A 268 -19.68 30.22 -27.01
N ALA A 269 -20.16 31.46 -26.95
CA ALA A 269 -21.60 31.78 -26.99
C ALA A 269 -22.43 31.02 -25.94
N GLY A 270 -21.90 30.86 -24.73
CA GLY A 270 -22.57 30.18 -23.62
C GLY A 270 -22.54 28.64 -23.66
N GLU A 271 -21.95 28.04 -24.70
CA GLU A 271 -21.70 26.60 -24.76
C GLU A 271 -20.30 26.24 -24.24
N ILE A 272 -20.24 25.42 -23.20
CA ILE A 272 -18.99 24.92 -22.62
C ILE A 272 -18.58 23.64 -23.35
N HIS A 273 -17.39 23.66 -23.96
CA HIS A 273 -16.83 22.48 -24.58
C HIS A 273 -16.29 21.52 -23.51
N THR A 274 -16.73 20.26 -23.55
CA THR A 274 -16.34 19.24 -22.57
C THR A 274 -15.76 18.01 -23.23
N PHE A 275 -14.97 17.25 -22.47
CA PHE A 275 -14.27 16.06 -22.95
C PHE A 275 -14.39 14.92 -21.95
N SER A 276 -14.45 13.68 -22.41
CA SER A 276 -14.48 12.50 -21.54
C SER A 276 -13.09 12.12 -20.99
N GLN A 277 -12.02 12.63 -21.59
CA GLN A 277 -10.63 12.35 -21.21
C GLN A 277 -9.77 13.63 -21.34
N PRO A 278 -8.85 13.90 -20.39
CA PRO A 278 -7.97 15.08 -20.45
C PRO A 278 -7.11 15.12 -21.71
N ARG A 279 -6.64 13.96 -22.17
CA ARG A 279 -5.80 13.85 -23.37
C ARG A 279 -6.55 14.27 -24.65
N THR A 280 -7.85 13.96 -24.73
CA THR A 280 -8.70 14.38 -25.85
C THR A 280 -8.86 15.90 -25.86
N MET A 281 -9.04 16.52 -24.68
CA MET A 281 -9.07 17.97 -24.53
C MET A 281 -7.80 18.61 -25.08
N VAL A 282 -6.62 18.18 -24.60
CA VAL A 282 -5.32 18.73 -25.06
C VAL A 282 -5.16 18.63 -26.57
N ARG A 283 -5.53 17.50 -27.17
CA ARG A 283 -5.48 17.33 -28.63
C ARG A 283 -6.42 18.30 -29.34
N TRP A 284 -7.64 18.47 -28.83
CA TRP A 284 -8.63 19.37 -29.42
C TRP A 284 -8.14 20.82 -29.42
N LEU A 285 -7.44 21.27 -28.38
CA LEU A 285 -6.85 22.62 -28.29
C LEU A 285 -5.87 22.92 -29.43
N LEU A 286 -5.12 21.91 -29.91
CA LEU A 286 -4.16 22.08 -31.00
C LEU A 286 -4.84 22.31 -32.35
N GLU A 287 -6.01 21.72 -32.54
CA GLU A 287 -6.73 21.71 -33.81
C GLU A 287 -7.77 22.84 -33.92
N ASN A 288 -8.18 23.43 -32.78
CA ASN A 288 -9.29 24.38 -32.71
C ASN A 288 -8.88 25.69 -32.05
N LYS A 289 -9.01 26.80 -32.80
CA LYS A 289 -8.62 28.14 -32.36
C LYS A 289 -9.79 29.10 -32.11
N HIS A 290 -11.02 28.63 -32.32
CA HIS A 290 -12.22 29.44 -32.19
C HIS A 290 -12.97 29.08 -30.92
N HIS A 291 -12.63 29.77 -29.84
CA HIS A 291 -13.27 29.70 -28.51
C HIS A 291 -12.80 30.92 -27.68
N ASP A 292 -13.51 31.23 -26.61
CA ASP A 292 -13.33 32.50 -25.89
C ASP A 292 -11.99 32.61 -25.16
N MET A 293 -11.38 31.48 -24.79
CA MET A 293 -10.03 31.46 -24.17
C MET A 293 -8.87 31.72 -25.15
N SER A 294 -9.10 31.64 -26.48
CA SER A 294 -8.03 31.80 -27.47
C SER A 294 -7.44 33.21 -27.52
N ALA A 295 -8.15 34.19 -26.95
CA ALA A 295 -7.72 35.58 -26.88
C ALA A 295 -6.90 35.92 -25.63
N LEU A 296 -6.70 34.96 -24.71
CA LEU A 296 -5.92 35.17 -23.49
C LEU A 296 -4.44 35.33 -23.83
N THR A 297 -3.75 36.25 -23.16
CA THR A 297 -2.33 36.52 -23.41
C THR A 297 -1.42 35.34 -23.10
N THR A 298 -1.80 34.51 -22.13
CA THR A 298 -1.07 33.28 -21.73
C THR A 298 -1.50 32.05 -22.52
N TRP A 299 -2.47 32.16 -23.43
CA TRP A 299 -2.95 31.01 -24.22
C TRP A 299 -1.85 30.38 -25.07
N ASP A 300 -0.97 31.21 -25.63
CA ASP A 300 0.15 30.74 -26.47
C ASP A 300 1.16 29.88 -25.68
N GLU A 301 1.26 30.06 -24.36
CA GLU A 301 2.13 29.22 -23.50
C GLU A 301 1.60 27.78 -23.44
N ILE A 302 0.29 27.62 -23.27
CA ILE A 302 -0.39 26.32 -23.28
C ILE A 302 -0.24 25.64 -24.63
N ILE A 303 -0.48 26.37 -25.73
CA ILE A 303 -0.36 25.83 -27.08
C ILE A 303 1.08 25.45 -27.41
N THR A 304 2.07 26.23 -26.95
CA THR A 304 3.49 25.91 -27.13
C THR A 304 3.87 24.61 -26.42
N ALA A 305 3.50 24.47 -25.14
CA ALA A 305 3.74 23.25 -24.37
C ALA A 305 3.02 22.02 -24.96
N ALA A 306 1.77 22.21 -25.46
CA ALA A 306 1.02 21.14 -26.11
C ALA A 306 1.70 20.67 -27.41
N ASN A 307 2.20 21.58 -28.24
CA ASN A 307 2.93 21.23 -29.46
C ASN A 307 4.25 20.51 -29.18
N ALA A 308 4.92 20.84 -28.07
CA ALA A 308 6.13 20.15 -27.61
C ALA A 308 5.84 18.75 -27.05
N GLY A 309 4.57 18.40 -26.79
CA GLY A 309 4.17 17.15 -26.15
C GLY A 309 4.44 17.14 -24.64
N GLU A 310 4.66 18.31 -24.03
CA GLU A 310 5.00 18.49 -22.62
C GLU A 310 3.79 18.88 -21.76
N LEU A 311 2.65 19.20 -22.40
CA LEU A 311 1.42 19.56 -21.69
C LEU A 311 0.65 18.31 -21.24
N GLU A 312 0.76 17.99 -19.95
CA GLU A 312 -0.13 17.05 -19.27
C GLU A 312 -1.30 17.81 -18.65
N ALA A 313 -2.54 17.40 -18.94
CA ALA A 313 -3.74 18.00 -18.35
C ALA A 313 -3.98 17.44 -16.93
N VAL A 314 -3.36 18.09 -15.95
CA VAL A 314 -3.49 17.83 -14.51
C VAL A 314 -4.60 18.71 -13.96
N VAL A 315 -5.53 18.13 -13.19
CA VAL A 315 -6.59 18.88 -12.49
C VAL A 315 -6.18 19.02 -11.03
N HIS A 316 -6.13 20.25 -10.54
CA HIS A 316 -5.89 20.54 -9.12
C HIS A 316 -7.06 20.06 -8.25
N GLU A 317 -6.82 19.69 -7.00
CA GLU A 317 -7.88 19.17 -6.10
C GLU A 317 -9.01 20.18 -5.82
N ASP A 318 -8.70 21.48 -5.88
CA ASP A 318 -9.69 22.56 -5.76
C ASP A 318 -10.52 22.77 -7.03
N ASN A 319 -10.10 22.21 -8.16
CA ASN A 319 -10.76 22.30 -9.45
C ASN A 319 -11.59 21.03 -9.79
N GLU A 320 -11.93 20.24 -8.77
CA GLU A 320 -12.85 19.11 -8.86
C GLU A 320 -14.26 19.48 -8.35
N TYR A 321 -15.24 19.32 -9.24
CA TYR A 321 -16.66 19.63 -9.01
C TYR A 321 -17.50 18.36 -9.11
N SER A 322 -18.20 17.99 -8.03
CA SER A 322 -19.09 16.82 -8.01
C SER A 322 -20.52 17.20 -7.67
N PHE A 323 -21.43 16.90 -8.60
CA PHE A 323 -22.89 16.98 -8.40
C PHE A 323 -23.49 15.65 -7.94
N THR A 324 -22.66 14.60 -7.85
CA THR A 324 -23.13 13.26 -7.51
C THR A 324 -23.76 13.24 -6.12
N GLY A 325 -25.04 12.85 -6.04
CA GLY A 325 -25.77 12.66 -4.78
C GLY A 325 -26.37 13.92 -4.16
N LEU A 326 -26.03 15.12 -4.65
CA LEU A 326 -26.45 16.37 -4.02
C LEU A 326 -27.97 16.53 -3.98
N ALA A 327 -28.67 16.20 -5.08
CA ALA A 327 -30.13 16.26 -5.11
C ALA A 327 -30.78 15.32 -4.08
N GLU A 328 -30.26 14.10 -3.95
CA GLU A 328 -30.76 13.09 -3.01
C GLU A 328 -30.46 13.48 -1.56
N ASP A 329 -29.33 14.12 -1.31
CA ASP A 329 -28.95 14.57 0.03
C ASP A 329 -29.74 15.82 0.44
N ILE A 330 -29.98 16.75 -0.49
CA ILE A 330 -30.90 17.88 -0.28
C ILE A 330 -32.31 17.37 0.06
N GLU A 331 -32.81 16.36 -0.63
CA GLU A 331 -34.15 15.77 -0.37
C GLU A 331 -34.26 15.17 1.05
N LYS A 332 -33.15 14.68 1.63
CA LYS A 332 -33.09 14.19 3.01
C LYS A 332 -32.97 15.31 4.05
N GLY A 333 -32.48 16.49 3.65
CA GLY A 333 -32.38 17.69 4.47
C GLY A 333 -30.96 18.19 4.71
N PRO A 334 -30.81 19.38 5.32
CA PRO A 334 -29.53 20.11 5.40
C PRO A 334 -28.41 19.31 6.09
N ASN A 335 -28.75 18.51 7.10
CA ASN A 335 -27.77 17.69 7.83
C ASN A 335 -27.19 16.51 7.02
N ALA A 336 -27.80 16.16 5.88
CA ALA A 336 -27.31 15.12 4.98
C ALA A 336 -26.39 15.67 3.88
N VAL A 337 -26.29 16.99 3.73
CA VAL A 337 -25.57 17.64 2.63
C VAL A 337 -24.13 17.94 3.05
N ASP A 338 -23.17 17.52 2.23
CA ASP A 338 -21.79 17.99 2.31
C ASP A 338 -21.72 19.45 1.82
N THR A 339 -21.51 20.39 2.74
CA THR A 339 -21.49 21.82 2.43
C THR A 339 -20.32 22.24 1.56
N ALA A 340 -19.17 21.56 1.66
CA ALA A 340 -18.01 21.85 0.81
C ALA A 340 -18.27 21.40 -0.63
N GLN A 341 -18.88 20.23 -0.80
CA GLN A 341 -19.32 19.74 -2.11
C GLN A 341 -20.36 20.68 -2.73
N LEU A 342 -21.39 21.06 -1.96
CA LEU A 342 -22.46 21.97 -2.39
C LEU A 342 -21.90 23.34 -2.79
N ALA A 343 -20.99 23.91 -2.00
CA ALA A 343 -20.37 25.22 -2.26
C ALA A 343 -19.65 25.22 -3.62
N ARG A 344 -18.81 24.20 -3.87
CA ARG A 344 -18.09 24.05 -5.14
C ARG A 344 -19.05 23.87 -6.31
N ALA A 345 -20.07 23.02 -6.17
CA ALA A 345 -21.07 22.81 -7.21
C ALA A 345 -21.85 24.09 -7.55
N TYR A 346 -22.21 24.88 -6.53
CA TYR A 346 -22.87 26.17 -6.70
C TYR A 346 -21.95 27.22 -7.35
N GLU A 347 -20.67 27.27 -6.97
CA GLU A 347 -19.65 28.12 -7.62
C GLU A 347 -19.62 27.85 -9.13
N LEU A 348 -19.53 26.58 -9.54
CA LEU A 348 -19.49 26.23 -10.96
C LEU A 348 -20.78 26.63 -11.70
N LEU A 349 -21.94 26.47 -11.06
CA LEU A 349 -23.23 26.90 -11.61
C LEU A 349 -23.26 28.42 -11.86
N ALA A 350 -22.88 29.20 -10.84
CA ALA A 350 -22.84 30.64 -10.92
C ALA A 350 -21.83 31.11 -11.99
N ASP A 351 -20.66 30.49 -12.03
CA ASP A 351 -19.62 30.83 -12.99
C ASP A 351 -20.06 30.56 -14.43
N ALA A 352 -20.68 29.40 -14.68
CA ALA A 352 -21.15 29.04 -16.00
C ALA A 352 -22.24 29.99 -16.50
N ALA A 353 -23.13 30.45 -15.62
CA ALA A 353 -24.18 31.42 -15.95
C ALA A 353 -23.59 32.83 -16.22
N ASP A 354 -22.70 33.32 -15.35
CA ASP A 354 -22.06 34.64 -15.53
C ASP A 354 -21.23 34.68 -16.82
N TRP A 355 -20.46 33.62 -17.10
CA TRP A 355 -19.72 33.52 -18.36
C TRP A 355 -20.64 33.48 -19.59
N ALA A 356 -21.75 32.75 -19.53
CA ALA A 356 -22.72 32.70 -20.62
C ALA A 356 -23.51 34.00 -20.80
N GLY A 357 -23.47 34.90 -19.81
CA GLY A 357 -24.15 36.18 -19.82
C GLY A 357 -25.67 36.05 -19.66
N ASP A 358 -26.12 35.07 -18.89
CA ASP A 358 -27.55 34.85 -18.61
C ASP A 358 -27.85 34.70 -17.12
N ASP A 359 -29.15 34.83 -16.80
CA ASP A 359 -29.67 34.80 -15.43
C ASP A 359 -30.27 33.45 -15.03
N ALA A 360 -29.95 32.35 -15.72
CA ALA A 360 -30.66 31.07 -15.55
C ALA A 360 -30.64 30.54 -14.10
N VAL A 361 -29.50 30.67 -13.40
CA VAL A 361 -29.39 30.30 -11.98
C VAL A 361 -30.30 31.17 -11.12
N ASN A 362 -30.29 32.49 -11.35
CA ASN A 362 -31.13 33.45 -10.62
C ASN A 362 -32.62 33.20 -10.87
N GLU A 363 -33.02 32.86 -12.10
CA GLU A 363 -34.41 32.54 -12.45
C GLU A 363 -34.91 31.31 -11.69
N VAL A 364 -34.11 30.25 -11.58
CA VAL A 364 -34.46 29.06 -10.80
C VAL A 364 -34.58 29.39 -9.31
N LEU A 365 -33.65 30.16 -8.75
CA LEU A 365 -33.68 30.55 -7.34
C LEU A 365 -34.85 31.50 -7.03
N ALA A 366 -35.14 32.46 -7.89
CA ALA A 366 -36.28 33.35 -7.75
C ALA A 366 -37.62 32.59 -7.84
N GLY A 367 -37.68 31.56 -8.66
CA GLY A 367 -38.82 30.65 -8.78
C GLY A 367 -38.91 29.59 -7.67
N ASN A 368 -37.87 29.44 -6.85
CA ASN A 368 -37.75 28.42 -5.80
C ASN A 368 -37.10 29.02 -4.54
N GLN A 369 -37.89 29.77 -3.78
CA GLN A 369 -37.44 30.46 -2.57
C GLN A 369 -36.95 29.48 -1.49
N GLN A 370 -37.47 28.26 -1.48
CA GLN A 370 -37.05 27.20 -0.56
C GLN A 370 -35.61 26.78 -0.82
N LEU A 371 -35.25 26.51 -2.09
CA LEU A 371 -33.87 26.21 -2.45
C LEU A 371 -32.95 27.39 -2.14
N GLN A 372 -33.38 28.61 -2.47
CA GLN A 372 -32.61 29.81 -2.17
C GLN A 372 -32.35 29.95 -0.66
N TRP A 373 -33.35 29.67 0.17
CA TRP A 373 -33.22 29.67 1.62
C TRP A 373 -32.23 28.59 2.11
N LEU A 374 -32.33 27.36 1.59
CA LEU A 374 -31.42 26.26 1.92
C LEU A 374 -29.97 26.59 1.57
N LEU A 375 -29.73 27.12 0.36
CA LEU A 375 -28.39 27.52 -0.07
C LEU A 375 -27.83 28.60 0.85
N ASN A 376 -28.62 29.62 1.20
CA ASN A 376 -28.19 30.64 2.14
C ASN A 376 -27.87 30.03 3.52
N PHE A 377 -28.71 29.13 4.02
CA PHE A 377 -28.49 28.48 5.32
C PHE A 377 -27.20 27.64 5.36
N LEU A 378 -26.89 26.91 4.28
CA LEU A 378 -25.73 26.01 4.23
C LEU A 378 -24.42 26.71 3.83
N LEU A 379 -24.50 27.78 3.04
CA LEU A 379 -23.32 28.43 2.43
C LEU A 379 -23.01 29.81 3.02
N ASP A 380 -23.96 30.49 3.64
CA ASP A 380 -23.72 31.78 4.32
C ASP A 380 -23.37 31.57 5.80
N THR A 381 -22.60 32.48 6.37
CA THR A 381 -22.14 32.47 7.77
C THR A 381 -23.10 33.18 8.73
N GLY A 382 -24.23 33.68 8.23
CA GLY A 382 -25.25 34.37 9.02
C GLY A 382 -26.11 33.42 9.86
N GLU A 383 -26.68 33.93 10.96
CA GLU A 383 -27.67 33.21 11.76
C GLU A 383 -29.01 33.15 11.00
N LEU A 384 -29.17 32.14 10.15
CA LEU A 384 -30.42 31.81 9.47
C LEU A 384 -31.13 30.66 10.19
N SER A 385 -32.46 30.67 10.21
CA SER A 385 -33.22 29.54 10.75
C SER A 385 -33.13 28.34 9.80
N GLU A 386 -32.97 27.15 10.37
CA GLU A 386 -32.90 25.88 9.63
C GLU A 386 -34.16 25.68 8.76
N PRO A 387 -34.00 25.30 7.48
CA PRO A 387 -35.10 24.87 6.62
C PRO A 387 -35.91 23.74 7.27
N VAL A 388 -37.23 23.71 7.05
CA VAL A 388 -38.14 22.73 7.67
C VAL A 388 -38.64 21.76 6.60
N PRO A 389 -38.70 20.44 6.86
CA PRO A 389 -39.17 19.45 5.89
C PRO A 389 -40.65 19.65 5.51
N PRO A 390 -41.10 19.12 4.37
CA PRO A 390 -40.33 18.30 3.42
C PRO A 390 -39.45 19.11 2.46
N TYR A 391 -38.37 18.51 1.94
CA TYR A 391 -37.36 19.19 1.12
C TYR A 391 -37.47 18.88 -0.40
N ASP A 392 -38.63 18.41 -0.85
CA ASP A 392 -38.87 18.01 -2.24
C ASP A 392 -38.71 19.18 -3.22
N ASP A 393 -39.13 20.39 -2.82
CA ASP A 393 -39.06 21.58 -3.67
C ASP A 393 -37.61 22.03 -3.84
N GLU A 394 -36.80 22.00 -2.79
CA GLU A 394 -35.37 22.28 -2.80
C GLU A 394 -34.63 21.32 -3.74
N ALA A 395 -34.87 20.01 -3.57
CA ALA A 395 -34.26 18.98 -4.39
C ALA A 395 -34.68 19.11 -5.86
N LYS A 396 -35.94 19.46 -6.13
CA LYS A 396 -36.44 19.72 -7.49
C LYS A 396 -35.78 20.94 -8.12
N GLY A 397 -35.59 22.02 -7.37
CA GLY A 397 -34.85 23.20 -7.84
C GLY A 397 -33.40 22.88 -8.16
N TRP A 398 -32.73 22.10 -7.31
CA TRP A 398 -31.35 21.71 -7.52
C TRP A 398 -31.18 20.82 -8.77
N ARG A 399 -32.08 19.84 -8.97
CA ARG A 399 -32.13 19.03 -10.20
C ARG A 399 -32.34 19.88 -11.46
N GLN A 400 -33.09 20.97 -11.36
CA GLN A 400 -33.26 21.90 -12.47
C GLN A 400 -31.96 22.66 -12.77
N LEU A 401 -31.24 23.14 -11.75
CA LEU A 401 -29.90 23.74 -11.91
C LEU A 401 -28.90 22.77 -12.56
N GLU A 402 -28.84 21.53 -12.10
CA GLU A 402 -27.98 20.49 -12.70
C GLU A 402 -28.30 20.26 -14.18
N LYS A 403 -29.58 20.18 -14.51
CA LYS A 403 -30.05 19.98 -15.87
C LYS A 403 -29.68 21.15 -16.78
N ASP A 404 -29.84 22.38 -16.29
CA ASP A 404 -29.54 23.59 -17.06
C ASP A 404 -28.04 23.75 -17.29
N LEU A 405 -27.22 23.42 -16.28
CA LEU A 405 -25.77 23.33 -16.46
C LEU A 405 -25.39 22.26 -17.49
N ALA A 406 -25.96 21.06 -17.36
CA ALA A 406 -25.69 19.95 -18.28
C ALA A 406 -26.08 20.29 -19.73
N ALA A 407 -27.12 21.10 -19.93
CA ALA A 407 -27.55 21.56 -21.25
C ALA A 407 -26.53 22.49 -21.94
N ARG A 408 -25.63 23.12 -21.18
CA ARG A 408 -24.53 23.95 -21.73
C ARG A 408 -23.35 23.13 -22.23
N PHE A 409 -23.27 21.85 -21.89
CA PHE A 409 -22.11 21.02 -22.23
C PHE A 409 -22.22 20.46 -23.65
N THR A 410 -21.32 20.91 -24.51
CA THR A 410 -21.09 20.33 -25.84
C THR A 410 -19.87 19.41 -25.78
N THR A 411 -20.10 18.10 -25.69
CA THR A 411 -19.00 17.13 -25.63
C THR A 411 -18.34 16.96 -27.00
N LYS A 412 -17.06 17.27 -27.07
CA LYS A 412 -16.24 17.11 -28.28
C LYS A 412 -15.56 15.74 -28.25
N ILE A 413 -15.34 15.16 -29.44
CA ILE A 413 -14.72 13.84 -29.64
C ILE A 413 -13.29 14.03 -30.12
#